data_AF-A0A3N2P553-F1
#
_entry.id   AF-A0A3N2P553-F1
#
_cell.length_a   1.000
_cell.length_b   1.000
_cell.length_c   1.000
_cell.angle_alpha   90.00
_cell.angle_beta   90.00
_cell.angle_gamma   90.00
#
_symmetry.space_group_name_H-M   'P 1'
#
loop_
_entity.id
_entity.type
_entity.pdbx_description
1 polymer ?
#
loop_
_entity_poly.entity_id
_entity_poly.type
_entity_poly.pdbx_seq_one_letter_code
_entity_poly.pdbx_strand_id
1 'polypeptide(L)'
;MPRVTDADVHLVAQPRLDTIVTGFPADVRRLRTDYAGIAWIGDRPDQESGQLGPDYRKREVESRLFLPDTHWYDLDALDDVEVQVSAGLLQVATTAMRTQGLVGALAEPVVEFFEHPEGEPGVGLCLGLRGTIFSNLGLSYRVTVLCRPEAVLRPGETEPAGTTDVGE
;
A
#
# COMPACT_ATOMS: atom_id res chain seq x y z
N MET A 1 -12.38 22.34 1.06
CA MET A 1 -11.00 22.67 0.66
C MET A 1 -10.16 21.43 0.94
N PRO A 2 -9.42 20.88 -0.04
CA PRO A 2 -8.54 19.74 0.23
C PRO A 2 -7.46 20.22 1.20
N ARG A 3 -7.29 19.53 2.33
CA ARG A 3 -6.17 19.78 3.23
C ARG A 3 -4.92 19.37 2.49
N VAL A 4 -4.00 20.32 2.32
CA VAL A 4 -2.71 20.07 1.67
C VAL A 4 -1.91 19.16 2.59
N THR A 5 -1.53 18.00 2.06
CA THR A 5 -0.61 17.07 2.71
C THR A 5 0.80 17.66 2.67
N ASP A 6 1.53 17.68 3.78
CA ASP A 6 2.90 18.24 3.85
C ASP A 6 3.99 17.19 3.60
N ALA A 7 3.61 15.92 3.40
CA ALA A 7 4.52 14.80 3.17
C ALA A 7 4.14 14.02 1.92
N ASP A 8 5.14 13.77 1.07
CA ASP A 8 5.01 12.89 -0.08
C ASP A 8 4.91 11.42 0.37
N VAL A 9 4.11 10.63 -0.33
CA VAL A 9 3.96 9.19 -0.08
C VAL A 9 4.22 8.42 -1.36
N HIS A 10 5.12 7.45 -1.30
CA HIS A 10 5.47 6.59 -2.44
C HIS A 10 5.26 5.13 -2.09
N LEU A 11 4.46 4.43 -2.90
CA LEU A 11 4.26 2.99 -2.76
C LEU A 11 5.27 2.23 -3.61
N VAL A 12 5.83 1.17 -3.03
CA VAL A 12 6.65 0.18 -3.71
C VAL A 12 6.02 -1.19 -3.43
N ALA A 13 5.38 -1.76 -4.45
CA ALA A 13 4.76 -3.07 -4.35
C ALA A 13 5.82 -4.17 -4.26
N GLN A 14 5.53 -5.20 -3.48
CA GLN A 14 6.19 -6.50 -3.52
C GLN A 14 5.35 -7.46 -4.37
N PRO A 15 5.91 -8.61 -4.81
CA PRO A 15 5.16 -9.57 -5.59
C PRO A 15 3.84 -9.98 -4.92
N ARG A 16 2.74 -9.70 -5.62
CA ARG A 16 1.38 -10.12 -5.24
C ARG A 16 1.26 -11.64 -5.28
N LEU A 17 0.51 -12.20 -4.34
CA LEU A 17 0.18 -13.62 -4.35
C LEU A 17 -1.33 -13.82 -4.52
N ASP A 18 -1.70 -14.54 -5.58
CA ASP A 18 -3.07 -14.90 -5.90
C ASP A 18 -3.26 -16.41 -5.66
N THR A 19 -4.23 -16.80 -4.85
CA THR A 19 -4.48 -18.21 -4.50
C THR A 19 -5.96 -18.49 -4.39
N ILE A 20 -6.42 -19.57 -5.03
CA ILE A 20 -7.78 -20.07 -4.82
C ILE A 20 -7.83 -20.83 -3.50
N VAL A 21 -8.69 -20.39 -2.59
CA VAL A 21 -8.95 -21.03 -1.31
C VAL A 21 -10.39 -21.53 -1.25
N THR A 22 -10.60 -22.63 -0.53
CA THR A 22 -11.94 -23.15 -0.26
C THR A 22 -12.37 -22.68 1.12
N GLY A 23 -13.46 -21.91 1.18
CA GLY A 23 -14.05 -21.45 2.42
C GLY A 23 -14.70 -22.57 3.22
N PHE A 24 -15.07 -22.28 4.46
CA PHE A 24 -15.90 -23.17 5.27
C PHE A 24 -17.32 -22.59 5.36
N PRO A 25 -18.38 -23.36 5.04
CA PRO A 25 -18.39 -24.78 4.64
C PRO A 25 -17.82 -25.01 3.23
N ALA A 26 -17.34 -26.24 2.99
CA ALA A 26 -16.32 -26.66 2.01
C ALA A 26 -16.63 -26.46 0.50
N ASP A 27 -17.63 -25.68 0.11
CA ASP A 27 -18.06 -25.57 -1.29
C ASP A 27 -17.92 -24.16 -1.87
N VAL A 28 -17.48 -23.18 -1.08
CA VAL A 28 -17.30 -21.80 -1.55
C VAL A 28 -15.86 -21.59 -2.00
N ARG A 29 -15.65 -21.45 -3.30
CA ARG A 29 -14.34 -21.06 -3.87
C ARG A 29 -14.16 -19.55 -3.74
N ARG A 30 -13.08 -19.12 -3.12
CA ARG A 30 -12.68 -17.72 -3.00
C ARG A 30 -11.32 -17.50 -3.65
N LEU A 31 -11.13 -16.36 -4.27
CA LEU A 31 -9.82 -15.84 -4.61
C LEU A 31 -9.30 -15.08 -3.39
N ARG A 32 -8.20 -15.57 -2.82
CA ARG A 32 -7.38 -14.85 -1.87
C ARG A 32 -6.26 -14.16 -2.63
N THR A 33 -6.21 -12.83 -2.51
CA THR A 33 -5.10 -12.02 -3.03
C THR A 33 -4.40 -11.35 -1.86
N ASP A 34 -3.09 -11.60 -1.73
CA ASP A 34 -2.22 -10.93 -0.77
C ASP A 34 -1.37 -9.88 -1.49
N TYR A 35 -1.72 -8.61 -1.30
CA TYR A 35 -0.91 -7.46 -1.68
C TYR A 35 0.08 -7.14 -0.56
N ALA A 36 1.32 -6.83 -0.92
CA ALA A 36 2.34 -6.43 0.05
C ALA A 36 3.21 -5.33 -0.53
N GLY A 37 3.83 -4.53 0.33
CA GLY A 37 4.73 -3.48 -0.11
C GLY A 37 5.20 -2.58 1.00
N ILE A 38 5.86 -1.50 0.61
CA ILE A 38 6.32 -0.45 1.50
C ILE A 38 5.75 0.89 1.02
N ALA A 39 5.14 1.63 1.94
CA ALA A 39 4.83 3.05 1.77
C ALA A 39 5.95 3.89 2.41
N TRP A 40 6.71 4.59 1.57
CA TRP A 40 7.70 5.57 2.01
C TRP A 40 7.01 6.92 2.22
N ILE A 41 7.06 7.44 3.44
CA ILE A 41 6.40 8.71 3.81
C ILE A 41 7.48 9.74 4.12
N GLY A 42 7.39 10.90 3.47
CA GLY A 42 8.30 12.01 3.61
C GLY A 42 9.33 12.11 2.49
N ASP A 43 10.04 11.01 2.16
CA ASP A 43 10.90 10.83 0.98
C ASP A 43 11.15 9.33 0.74
N ARG A 44 11.68 9.00 -0.44
CA ARG A 44 12.26 7.66 -0.70
C ARG A 44 13.60 7.51 0.02
N PRO A 45 14.00 6.28 0.41
CA PRO A 45 15.36 6.02 0.87
C PRO A 45 16.37 6.41 -0.21
N ASP A 46 17.52 6.89 0.23
CA ASP A 46 18.67 7.05 -0.64
C ASP A 46 19.05 5.69 -1.27
N GLN A 47 19.23 5.65 -2.59
CA GLN A 47 19.41 4.38 -3.32
C GLN A 47 20.74 3.69 -3.00
N GLU A 48 21.77 4.45 -2.62
CA GLU A 48 23.11 3.92 -2.33
C GLU A 48 23.23 3.45 -0.87
N SER A 49 22.74 4.25 0.08
CA SER A 49 22.86 3.97 1.51
C SER A 49 21.65 3.23 2.11
N GLY A 50 20.50 3.22 1.43
CA GLY A 50 19.23 2.70 1.96
C GLY A 50 18.70 3.49 3.16
N GLN A 51 19.29 4.65 3.46
CA GLN A 51 18.91 5.45 4.62
C GLN A 51 17.87 6.49 4.26
N LEU A 52 16.99 6.75 5.22
CA LEU A 52 16.05 7.87 5.15
C LEU A 52 16.78 9.15 5.56
N GLY A 53 16.60 10.23 4.78
CA GLY A 53 17.28 11.51 5.03
C GLY A 53 17.02 12.10 6.43
N PRO A 54 17.92 12.99 6.91
CA PRO A 54 17.89 13.50 8.29
C PRO A 54 16.87 14.62 8.55
N ASP A 55 16.05 14.98 7.54
CA ASP A 55 15.16 16.13 7.61
C ASP A 55 14.07 15.96 8.67
N TYR A 56 14.23 16.73 9.75
CA TYR A 56 13.37 16.72 10.91
C TYR A 56 12.42 17.91 10.88
N ARG A 57 11.20 17.68 10.41
CA ARG A 57 10.10 18.64 10.47
C ARG A 57 8.80 17.92 10.72
N LYS A 58 7.96 18.50 11.59
CA LYS A 58 6.58 18.04 11.78
C LYS A 58 5.84 18.19 10.46
N ARG A 59 5.28 17.09 9.95
CA ARG A 59 4.46 17.04 8.73
C ARG A 59 3.19 16.27 9.02
N GLU A 60 2.07 16.81 8.55
CA GLU A 60 0.81 16.08 8.54
C GLU A 60 0.75 15.19 7.29
N VAL A 61 0.32 13.95 7.50
CA VAL A 61 0.11 12.93 6.48
C VAL A 61 -1.39 12.70 6.38
N GLU A 62 -1.91 12.89 5.17
CA GLU A 62 -3.27 12.59 4.77
C GLU A 62 -3.16 12.20 3.30
N SER A 63 -3.06 10.90 3.05
CA SER A 63 -2.81 10.35 1.72
C SER A 63 -3.76 9.20 1.44
N ARG A 64 -4.18 9.10 0.19
CA ARG A 64 -4.98 8.01 -0.35
C ARG A 64 -4.38 7.66 -1.70
N LEU A 65 -3.78 6.48 -1.78
CA LEU A 65 -3.06 6.02 -2.97
C LEU A 65 -3.56 4.66 -3.39
N PHE A 66 -3.82 4.49 -4.68
CA PHE A 66 -4.08 3.17 -5.25
C PHE A 66 -2.87 2.26 -5.04
N LEU A 67 -3.13 1.01 -4.65
CA LEU A 67 -2.09 -0.01 -4.70
C LEU A 67 -1.67 -0.20 -6.17
N PRO A 68 -0.37 -0.15 -6.51
CA PRO A 68 0.08 -0.17 -7.90
C PRO A 68 -0.33 -1.44 -8.66
N ASP A 69 -0.46 -2.55 -7.94
CA ASP A 69 -0.75 -3.89 -8.43
C ASP A 69 -2.20 -4.32 -8.15
N THR A 70 -3.09 -3.39 -7.78
CA THR A 70 -4.49 -3.71 -7.46
C THR A 70 -5.20 -4.40 -8.60
N HIS A 71 -5.92 -5.49 -8.29
CA HIS A 71 -6.98 -5.95 -9.17
C HIS A 71 -8.06 -4.88 -9.31
N TRP A 72 -8.75 -4.92 -10.44
CA TRP A 72 -9.96 -4.13 -10.67
C TRP A 72 -11.16 -5.05 -10.48
N TYR A 73 -12.00 -4.68 -9.52
CA TYR A 73 -13.10 -5.50 -9.06
C TYR A 73 -14.45 -4.98 -9.57
N ASP A 74 -15.38 -5.90 -9.82
CA ASP A 74 -16.78 -5.58 -10.03
C ASP A 74 -17.42 -5.23 -8.67
N LEU A 75 -17.91 -4.00 -8.54
CA LEU A 75 -18.53 -3.51 -7.31
C LEU A 75 -19.74 -4.35 -6.90
N ASP A 76 -20.53 -4.82 -7.87
CA ASP A 76 -21.73 -5.61 -7.61
C ASP A 76 -21.41 -7.04 -7.14
N ALA A 77 -20.17 -7.49 -7.35
CA ALA A 77 -19.69 -8.81 -6.96
C ALA A 77 -18.88 -8.82 -5.64
N LEU A 78 -18.76 -7.67 -4.96
CA LEU A 78 -18.02 -7.51 -3.68
C LEU A 78 -18.93 -7.62 -2.44
N ASP A 79 -20.16 -8.11 -2.59
CA ASP A 79 -21.15 -8.23 -1.51
C ASP A 79 -20.67 -9.04 -0.29
N ASP A 80 -19.75 -9.99 -0.50
CA ASP A 80 -19.20 -10.88 0.52
C ASP A 80 -17.67 -10.80 0.64
N VAL A 81 -17.07 -9.68 0.24
CA VAL A 81 -15.62 -9.46 0.30
C VAL A 81 -15.11 -9.32 1.73
N GLU A 82 -13.99 -9.95 2.03
CA GLU A 82 -13.24 -9.73 3.27
C GLU A 82 -11.92 -9.04 2.96
N VAL A 83 -11.61 -7.98 3.72
CA VAL A 83 -10.36 -7.22 3.58
C VAL A 83 -9.66 -7.16 4.93
N GLN A 84 -8.42 -7.63 5.00
CA GLN A 84 -7.55 -7.51 6.16
C GLN A 84 -6.35 -6.65 5.82
N VAL A 85 -6.06 -5.67 6.68
CA VAL A 85 -4.91 -4.78 6.53
C VAL A 85 -4.02 -4.94 7.76
N SER A 86 -2.72 -5.09 7.52
CA SER A 86 -1.71 -5.01 8.58
C SER A 86 -0.59 -4.09 8.13
N ALA A 87 -0.07 -3.29 9.05
CA ALA A 87 1.06 -2.43 8.76
C ALA A 87 2.06 -2.40 9.92
N GLY A 88 3.34 -2.23 9.58
CA GLY A 88 4.46 -2.19 10.51
C GLY A 88 5.44 -1.09 10.15
N LEU A 89 6.01 -0.44 11.16
CA LEU A 89 7.00 0.61 10.98
C LEU A 89 8.39 -0.02 10.85
N LEU A 90 9.02 0.15 9.68
CA LEU A 90 10.23 -0.58 9.32
C LEU A 90 11.52 0.14 9.72
N GLN A 91 11.55 1.47 9.65
CA GLN A 91 12.80 2.21 9.85
C GLN A 91 12.56 3.65 10.26
N VAL A 92 13.39 4.09 11.18
CA VAL A 92 13.49 5.46 11.65
C VAL A 92 14.97 5.82 11.64
N ALA A 93 15.37 6.81 10.84
CA ALA A 93 16.75 7.27 10.86
C ALA A 93 17.13 7.79 12.26
N THR A 94 18.37 7.50 12.69
CA THR A 94 18.90 8.08 13.94
C THR A 94 18.92 9.59 13.79
N THR A 95 18.29 10.31 14.70
CA THR A 95 18.18 11.77 14.59
C THR A 95 19.52 12.44 14.89
N ALA A 96 19.70 13.69 14.44
CA ALA A 96 20.80 14.56 14.89
C ALA A 96 20.81 14.77 16.42
N MET A 97 19.66 14.57 17.08
CA MET A 97 19.50 14.59 18.54
C MET A 97 19.77 13.23 19.21
N ARG A 98 20.24 12.22 18.46
CA ARG A 98 20.50 10.84 18.92
C ARG A 98 19.28 10.15 19.53
N THR A 99 18.07 10.57 19.15
CA THR A 99 16.83 9.86 19.48
C THR A 99 16.54 8.81 18.40
N GLN A 100 15.97 7.66 18.80
CA GLN A 100 15.31 6.77 17.87
C GLN A 100 13.95 7.40 17.56
N GLY A 101 13.89 8.10 16.43
CA GLY A 101 12.85 9.06 16.01
C GLY A 101 11.44 8.54 15.75
N LEU A 102 10.84 7.75 16.65
CA LEU A 102 9.39 7.67 16.66
C LEU A 102 8.84 8.85 17.47
N VAL A 103 8.92 10.04 16.88
CA VAL A 103 8.09 11.17 17.32
C VAL A 103 7.02 11.28 16.25
N GLY A 104 5.89 10.60 16.45
CA GLY A 104 4.81 10.56 15.45
C GLY A 104 3.80 9.46 15.75
N ALA A 105 2.59 9.64 15.23
CA ALA A 105 1.51 8.65 15.29
C ALA A 105 0.88 8.57 13.91
N LEU A 106 1.01 7.40 13.27
CA LEU A 106 0.14 7.02 12.15
C LEU A 106 -1.12 6.45 12.78
N ALA A 107 -2.24 7.13 12.54
CA ALA A 107 -3.46 6.93 13.28
C ALA A 107 -4.10 5.58 12.97
N GLU A 108 -4.11 5.15 11.69
CA GLU A 108 -4.57 3.81 11.28
C GLU A 108 -4.34 3.65 9.76
N PRO A 109 -3.76 2.53 9.29
CA PRO A 109 -3.84 2.18 7.87
C PRO A 109 -5.26 1.70 7.55
N VAL A 110 -5.92 2.35 6.60
CA VAL A 110 -7.26 1.97 6.13
C VAL A 110 -7.16 1.54 4.68
N VAL A 111 -7.89 0.51 4.27
CA VAL A 111 -8.03 0.17 2.86
C VAL A 111 -9.49 0.24 2.46
N GLU A 112 -9.74 0.90 1.34
CA GLU A 112 -11.06 1.16 0.78
C GLU A 112 -11.03 0.90 -0.73
N PHE A 113 -12.19 0.57 -1.30
CA PHE A 113 -12.36 0.47 -2.75
C PHE A 113 -12.73 1.84 -3.34
N PHE A 114 -12.09 2.21 -4.44
CA PHE A 114 -12.36 3.44 -5.19
C PHE A 114 -12.51 3.18 -6.68
N GLU A 115 -13.37 3.95 -7.34
CA GLU A 115 -13.54 3.93 -8.79
C GLU A 115 -12.23 4.24 -9.51
N HIS A 116 -12.05 3.64 -10.69
CA HIS A 116 -10.87 3.88 -11.51
C HIS A 116 -10.69 5.39 -11.77
N PRO A 117 -9.49 5.96 -11.57
CA PRO A 117 -9.27 7.41 -11.70
C PRO A 117 -9.50 7.92 -13.13
N GLU A 118 -9.32 7.04 -14.13
CA GLU A 118 -9.58 7.33 -15.54
C GLU A 118 -11.03 7.05 -15.98
N GLY A 119 -11.91 6.66 -15.04
CA GLY A 119 -13.32 6.36 -15.32
C GLY A 119 -13.57 5.01 -15.99
N GLU A 120 -12.58 4.11 -15.98
CA GLU A 120 -12.76 2.74 -16.46
C GLU A 120 -13.65 1.91 -15.50
N PRO A 121 -14.31 0.85 -15.98
CA PRO A 121 -15.14 0.00 -15.15
C PRO A 121 -14.36 -0.69 -14.02
N GLY A 122 -14.97 -0.70 -12.83
CA GLY A 122 -14.49 -1.41 -11.65
C GLY A 122 -13.88 -0.52 -10.58
N VAL A 123 -13.60 -1.12 -9.44
CA VAL A 123 -13.00 -0.47 -8.27
C VAL A 123 -11.66 -1.10 -7.92
N GLY A 124 -10.70 -0.27 -7.50
CA GLY A 124 -9.37 -0.67 -7.05
C GLY A 124 -9.15 -0.35 -5.57
N LEU A 125 -8.16 -0.98 -4.96
CA LEU A 125 -7.81 -0.77 -3.55
C LEU A 125 -6.97 0.50 -3.39
N CYS A 126 -7.41 1.38 -2.49
CA CYS A 126 -6.61 2.51 -2.02
C CYS A 126 -6.15 2.29 -0.58
N LEU A 127 -4.85 2.48 -0.35
CA LEU A 127 -4.29 2.60 0.98
C LEU A 127 -4.44 4.05 1.47
N GLY A 128 -5.26 4.22 2.50
CA GLY A 128 -5.42 5.45 3.26
C GLY A 128 -4.42 5.52 4.41
N LEU A 129 -3.66 6.60 4.47
CA LEU A 129 -2.71 6.90 5.53
C LEU A 129 -3.02 8.26 6.13
N ARG A 130 -3.21 8.29 7.46
CA ARG A 130 -3.41 9.52 8.20
C ARG A 130 -2.53 9.55 9.44
N GLY A 131 -1.91 10.69 9.72
CA GLY A 131 -1.15 10.87 10.96
C GLY A 131 -0.22 12.06 10.91
N THR A 132 0.67 12.11 11.89
CA THR A 132 1.71 13.14 11.97
C THR A 132 3.07 12.46 12.10
N ILE A 133 4.02 12.89 11.28
CA ILE A 133 5.39 12.39 11.27
C ILE A 133 6.37 13.53 11.57
N PHE A 134 7.51 13.20 12.18
CA PHE A 134 8.60 14.16 12.40
C PHE A 134 9.89 13.77 11.67
N SER A 135 9.96 12.55 11.12
CA SER A 135 11.04 12.05 10.28
C SER A 135 10.46 11.26 9.10
N ASN A 136 11.29 11.05 8.07
CA ASN A 136 10.97 10.12 7.00
C ASN A 136 10.82 8.70 7.58
N LEU A 137 9.91 7.90 7.04
CA LEU A 137 9.61 6.55 7.53
C LEU A 137 9.21 5.59 6.42
N GLY A 138 9.49 4.31 6.64
CA GLY A 138 8.93 3.21 5.84
C GLY A 138 7.82 2.49 6.61
N LEU A 139 6.66 2.35 5.99
CA LEU A 139 5.54 1.56 6.50
C LEU A 139 5.39 0.31 5.62
N SER A 140 5.75 -0.86 6.15
CA SER A 140 5.43 -2.13 5.48
C SER A 140 3.94 -2.37 5.59
N TYR A 141 3.25 -2.66 4.48
CA TYR A 141 1.84 -3.01 4.48
C TYR A 141 1.62 -4.42 3.93
N ARG A 142 0.54 -5.05 4.38
CA ARG A 142 -0.04 -6.23 3.75
C ARG A 142 -1.55 -6.11 3.75
N VAL A 143 -2.14 -6.28 2.58
CA VAL A 143 -3.59 -6.26 2.36
C VAL A 143 -3.99 -7.62 1.82
N THR A 144 -4.83 -8.33 2.55
CA THR A 144 -5.41 -9.59 2.09
C THR A 144 -6.85 -9.34 1.69
N VAL A 145 -7.20 -9.68 0.46
CA VAL A 145 -8.58 -9.65 -0.05
C VAL A 145 -9.05 -11.07 -0.30
N LEU A 146 -10.21 -11.44 0.25
CA LEU A 146 -10.93 -12.65 -0.13
C LEU A 146 -12.23 -12.26 -0.81
N CYS A 147 -12.41 -12.68 -2.06
CA CYS A 147 -13.60 -12.41 -2.85
C CYS A 147 -13.98 -13.62 -3.70
N ARG A 148 -15.16 -13.58 -4.33
CA ARG A 148 -15.51 -14.55 -5.38
C ARG A 148 -14.58 -14.35 -6.60
N PRO A 149 -14.04 -15.40 -7.24
CA PRO A 149 -13.11 -15.23 -8.36
C PRO A 149 -13.67 -14.38 -9.51
N GLU A 150 -14.98 -14.48 -9.78
CA GLU A 150 -15.68 -13.69 -10.80
C GLU A 150 -15.78 -12.20 -10.47
N ALA A 151 -15.49 -11.78 -9.23
CA ALA A 151 -15.46 -10.38 -8.87
C ALA A 151 -14.25 -9.64 -9.47
N VAL A 152 -13.23 -10.34 -9.99
CA VAL A 152 -12.10 -9.70 -10.66
C VAL A 152 -12.44 -9.48 -12.13
N LEU A 153 -12.64 -8.21 -12.52
CA LEU A 153 -12.86 -7.81 -13.91
C LEU A 153 -11.55 -7.83 -14.70
N ARG A 154 -10.48 -7.31 -14.09
CA ARG A 154 -9.16 -7.21 -14.70
C ARG A 154 -8.06 -7.47 -13.67
N PRO A 155 -7.09 -8.35 -13.98
CA PRO A 155 -5.95 -8.55 -13.12
C PRO A 155 -5.12 -7.27 -13.03
N GLY A 156 -4.63 -6.91 -11.83
CA GLY A 156 -3.66 -5.83 -11.69
C GLY A 156 -2.31 -6.26 -12.24
N GLU A 157 -1.49 -5.30 -12.64
CA GLU A 157 -0.14 -5.55 -13.11
C GLU A 157 0.67 -6.34 -12.08
N THR A 158 1.46 -7.30 -12.55
CA THR A 158 2.24 -8.22 -11.69
C THR A 158 3.75 -8.07 -11.92
N GLU A 159 4.19 -6.99 -12.57
CA GLU A 159 5.56 -6.92 -13.10
C GLU A 159 6.64 -7.00 -12.00
N PRO A 160 7.70 -7.78 -12.24
CA PRO A 160 8.99 -7.60 -11.57
C PRO A 160 9.72 -6.44 -12.24
N ALA A 161 9.99 -5.35 -11.53
CA ALA A 161 10.85 -4.29 -12.04
C ALA A 161 12.29 -4.84 -12.20
N GLY A 162 12.68 -5.17 -13.44
CA GLY A 162 14.01 -5.69 -13.74
C GLY A 162 14.21 -6.12 -15.18
N THR A 163 13.94 -5.26 -16.17
CA THR A 163 14.60 -5.40 -17.48
C THR A 163 16.05 -4.94 -17.31
N THR A 164 16.97 -5.88 -17.05
CA THR A 164 18.39 -5.59 -17.23
C THR A 164 18.66 -5.55 -18.72
N ASP A 165 18.66 -4.34 -19.29
CA ASP A 165 19.32 -4.10 -20.56
C ASP A 165 20.83 -4.24 -20.30
N VAL A 166 21.34 -5.47 -20.48
CA VAL A 166 22.78 -5.69 -20.60
C VAL A 166 23.08 -5.55 -22.08
N GLY A 167 23.31 -4.32 -22.50
CA GLY A 167 24.02 -4.06 -23.73
C GLY A 167 25.47 -4.54 -23.59
N GLU A 168 25.87 -5.47 -24.45
CA GLU A 168 27.18 -5.51 -25.12
C GLU A 168 26.99 -5.99 -26.56
#